data_AF-A0A1V5MSD5-F1
#
_entry.id   AF-A0A1V5MSD5-F1
#
_cell.length_a   1.000
_cell.length_b   1.000
_cell.length_c   1.000
_cell.angle_alpha   90.00
_cell.angle_beta   90.00
_cell.angle_gamma   90.00
#
_symmetry.space_group_name_H-M   'P 1'
#
loop_
_entity.id
_entity.type
_entity.pdbx_description
1 polymer ?
#
loop_
_entity_poly.entity_id
_entity_poly.type
_entity_poly.pdbx_seq_one_letter_code
_entity_poly.pdbx_strand_id
1 'polypeptide(L)'
;MLNGQPFDEPKSRDASTGVIAWEVPFQAGTLEAVGLNGGKEVARFALKTSGRPHAIVATPSVTTLKGQPDVVEITVQVVDDKGLPVFMADDEISCRIQGKARLLGMESSHPSDMGDYTDFRQRVYQGRLKAYVKPAPQAGPLTITFSANWLQEAVVTLE
;
A
#
# COMPACT_ATOMS: atom_id res chain seq x y z
N MET A 1 11.27 -13.73 16.07
CA MET A 1 10.17 -14.52 16.67
C MET A 1 9.20 -14.94 15.58
N LEU A 2 8.67 -16.16 15.66
CA LEU A 2 7.62 -16.67 14.79
C LEU A 2 6.42 -17.05 15.67
N ASN A 3 5.27 -16.43 15.43
CA ASN A 3 4.03 -16.68 16.19
C ASN A 3 4.21 -16.52 17.73
N GLY A 4 4.96 -15.49 18.12
CA GLY A 4 5.22 -15.19 19.53
C GLY A 4 6.30 -16.06 20.18
N GLN A 5 6.88 -17.02 19.46
CA GLN A 5 7.97 -17.86 19.96
C GLN A 5 9.32 -17.41 19.37
N PRO A 6 10.38 -17.26 20.19
CA PRO A 6 11.74 -17.18 19.67
C PRO A 6 12.05 -18.46 18.89
N PHE A 7 12.57 -18.32 17.67
CA PHE A 7 12.97 -19.47 16.84
C PHE A 7 14.49 -19.59 16.72
N ASP A 8 15.24 -18.56 17.13
CA ASP A 8 16.70 -18.50 17.13
C ASP A 8 17.17 -17.42 18.13
N GLU A 9 18.45 -17.40 18.45
CA GLU A 9 19.09 -16.37 19.29
C GLU A 9 19.22 -15.02 18.54
N PRO A 10 19.36 -13.89 19.27
CA PRO A 10 19.62 -12.59 18.66
C PRO A 10 20.92 -12.62 17.84
N LYS A 11 20.84 -12.19 16.58
CA LYS A 11 22.01 -12.07 15.68
C LYS A 11 22.42 -10.62 15.51
N SER A 12 23.73 -10.40 15.51
CA SER A 12 24.32 -9.14 15.10
C SER A 12 24.38 -9.03 13.58
N ARG A 13 24.53 -7.80 13.09
CA ARG A 13 24.76 -7.52 11.67
C ARG A 13 26.02 -8.22 11.18
N ASP A 14 25.90 -8.96 10.08
CA ASP A 14 27.05 -9.50 9.37
C ASP A 14 27.79 -8.36 8.66
N ALA A 15 29.10 -8.22 8.92
CA ALA A 15 29.91 -7.15 8.36
C ALA A 15 30.21 -7.31 6.87
N SER A 16 30.17 -8.54 6.35
CA SER A 16 30.47 -8.85 4.95
C SER A 16 29.28 -8.58 4.03
N THR A 17 28.07 -8.94 4.47
CA THR A 17 26.82 -8.76 3.72
C THR A 17 26.05 -7.51 4.14
N GLY A 18 26.32 -6.99 5.34
CA GLY A 18 25.66 -5.82 5.90
C GLY A 18 24.23 -6.10 6.38
N VAL A 19 23.75 -7.35 6.36
CA VAL A 19 22.38 -7.74 6.69
C VAL A 19 22.34 -8.71 7.87
N ILE A 20 21.17 -8.84 8.51
CA ILE A 20 20.91 -9.90 9.49
C ILE A 20 19.95 -10.87 8.83
N ALA A 21 20.30 -12.15 8.82
CA ALA A 21 19.54 -13.18 8.12
C ALA A 21 19.27 -14.40 9.00
N TRP A 22 18.11 -15.00 8.75
CA TRP A 22 17.69 -16.25 9.36
C TRP A 22 17.01 -17.12 8.30
N GLU A 23 17.21 -18.43 8.41
CA GLU A 23 16.40 -19.40 7.68
C GLU A 23 15.18 -19.73 8.56
N VAL A 24 13.99 -19.43 8.06
CA VAL A 24 12.75 -19.60 8.82
C VAL A 24 11.82 -20.49 8.01
N PRO A 25 11.41 -21.67 8.53
CA PRO A 25 10.40 -22.47 7.86
C PRO A 25 9.08 -21.69 7.83
N PHE A 26 8.46 -21.63 6.65
CA PHE A 26 7.23 -20.86 6.49
C PHE A 26 6.10 -21.44 7.36
N GLN A 27 5.49 -20.56 8.15
CA GLN A 27 4.26 -20.81 8.86
C GLN A 27 3.39 -19.56 8.77
N ALA A 28 2.12 -19.73 8.38
CA ALA A 28 1.17 -18.62 8.39
C ALA A 28 1.05 -18.04 9.81
N GLY A 29 1.06 -16.71 9.91
CA GLY A 29 0.91 -16.01 11.18
C GLY A 29 1.73 -14.73 11.23
N THR A 30 2.51 -14.51 12.29
CA THR A 30 3.29 -13.28 12.50
C THR A 30 4.78 -13.59 12.59
N LEU A 31 5.57 -13.00 11.70
CA LEU A 31 7.02 -12.96 11.78
C LEU A 31 7.43 -11.62 12.37
N GLU A 32 8.23 -11.63 13.43
CA GLU A 32 8.58 -10.43 14.17
C GLU A 32 10.08 -10.34 14.44
N ALA A 33 10.65 -9.17 14.19
CA ALA A 33 12.00 -8.80 14.53
C ALA A 33 12.01 -7.85 15.74
N VAL A 34 12.82 -8.18 16.74
CA VAL A 34 13.01 -7.38 17.96
C VAL A 34 14.45 -6.87 17.97
N GLY A 35 14.61 -5.55 17.93
CA GLY A 35 15.89 -4.86 18.00
C GLY A 35 16.31 -4.64 19.44
N LEU A 36 17.50 -5.10 19.79
CA LEU A 36 18.05 -5.00 21.14
C LEU A 36 19.26 -4.05 21.18
N ASN A 37 19.37 -3.23 22.22
CA ASN A 37 20.55 -2.46 22.56
C ASN A 37 20.92 -2.70 24.03
N GLY A 38 22.14 -3.20 24.30
CA GLY A 38 22.55 -3.58 25.65
C GLY A 38 21.63 -4.61 26.31
N GLY A 39 21.07 -5.54 25.52
CA GLY A 39 20.12 -6.55 25.98
C GLY A 39 18.69 -6.04 26.23
N LYS A 40 18.41 -4.75 26.01
CA LYS A 40 17.06 -4.16 26.16
C LYS A 40 16.41 -3.95 24.81
N GLU A 41 15.11 -4.20 24.71
CA GLU A 41 14.33 -3.89 23.52
C GLU A 41 14.28 -2.39 23.26
N VAL A 42 14.58 -2.00 22.02
CA VAL A 42 14.53 -0.61 21.54
C VAL A 42 13.71 -0.43 20.26
N ALA A 43 13.40 -1.53 19.55
CA ALA A 43 12.60 -1.51 18.34
C ALA A 43 11.90 -2.86 18.13
N ARG A 44 10.76 -2.83 17.45
CA ARG A 44 9.98 -4.01 17.09
C ARG A 44 9.30 -3.79 15.76
N PHE A 45 9.36 -4.79 14.89
CA PHE A 45 8.68 -4.76 13.60
C PHE A 45 8.11 -6.14 13.28
N ALA A 46 6.92 -6.19 12.70
CA ALA A 46 6.23 -7.43 12.41
C ALA A 46 5.66 -7.44 10.98
N LEU A 47 5.79 -8.60 10.33
CA LEU A 47 5.07 -8.97 9.13
C LEU A 47 4.01 -10.00 9.48
N LYS A 48 2.82 -9.85 8.90
CA LYS A 48 1.70 -10.77 9.11
C LYS A 48 1.30 -11.39 7.79
N THR A 49 1.06 -12.68 7.79
CA THR A 49 0.48 -13.37 6.63
C THR A 49 -0.92 -12.82 6.36
N SER A 50 -1.12 -12.26 5.17
CA SER A 50 -2.43 -11.80 4.72
C SER A 50 -3.31 -12.96 4.27
N GLY A 51 -4.62 -12.76 4.32
CA GLY A 51 -5.61 -13.59 3.64
C GLY A 51 -5.66 -13.34 2.13
N ARG A 52 -6.80 -13.69 1.54
CA ARG A 52 -7.12 -13.39 0.14
C ARG A 52 -7.48 -11.91 -0.02
N PRO A 53 -7.27 -11.31 -1.22
CA PRO A 53 -7.81 -9.99 -1.54
C PRO A 53 -9.30 -9.89 -1.21
N HIS A 54 -9.69 -8.80 -0.55
CA HIS A 54 -11.06 -8.57 -0.12
C HIS A 54 -11.54 -7.15 -0.41
N ALA A 55 -10.70 -6.15 -0.17
CA ALA A 55 -11.08 -4.75 -0.27
C ALA A 55 -9.93 -3.89 -0.82
N ILE A 56 -10.31 -2.71 -1.29
CA ILE A 56 -9.39 -1.62 -1.64
C ILE A 56 -9.40 -0.62 -0.48
N VAL A 57 -8.24 -0.15 -0.08
CA VAL A 57 -8.06 1.01 0.80
C VAL A 57 -7.38 2.11 0.00
N ALA A 58 -7.99 3.29 -0.04
CA ALA A 58 -7.44 4.46 -0.73
C ALA A 58 -7.19 5.59 0.27
N THR A 59 -5.94 6.06 0.32
CA THR A 59 -5.49 7.08 1.27
C THR A 59 -4.94 8.28 0.50
N PRO A 60 -5.63 9.43 0.49
CA PRO A 60 -5.11 10.63 -0.14
C PRO A 60 -4.02 11.30 0.71
N SER A 61 -3.08 11.99 0.07
CA SER A 61 -2.03 12.78 0.74
C SER A 61 -2.61 13.99 1.48
N VAL A 62 -3.74 14.51 1.01
CA VAL A 62 -4.52 15.58 1.63
C VAL A 62 -6.01 15.30 1.42
N THR A 63 -6.86 15.65 2.39
CA THR A 63 -8.32 15.59 2.26
C THR A 63 -8.96 16.94 1.98
N THR A 64 -8.22 18.04 2.21
CA THR A 64 -8.72 19.41 2.01
C THR A 64 -7.96 20.12 0.89
N LEU A 65 -8.69 20.70 -0.06
CA LEU A 65 -8.21 21.40 -1.26
C LEU A 65 -7.89 22.89 -1.01
N LYS A 66 -7.51 23.24 0.21
CA LYS A 66 -7.13 24.62 0.58
C LYS A 66 -5.90 25.05 -0.23
N GLY A 67 -6.01 26.20 -0.90
CA GLY A 67 -4.90 26.79 -1.64
C GLY A 67 -4.64 26.21 -3.04
N GLN A 68 -5.59 25.46 -3.62
CA GLN A 68 -5.46 24.82 -4.95
C GLN A 68 -4.21 23.93 -5.02
N PRO A 69 -4.17 22.78 -4.30
CA PRO A 69 -3.06 21.85 -4.42
C PRO A 69 -2.88 21.44 -5.88
N ASP A 70 -1.64 21.51 -6.38
CA ASP A 70 -1.35 21.21 -7.77
C ASP A 70 -1.68 19.75 -8.14
N VAL A 71 -1.44 18.83 -7.21
CA VAL A 71 -1.69 17.38 -7.34
C VAL A 71 -2.01 16.79 -5.96
N VAL A 72 -3.02 15.93 -5.91
CA VAL A 72 -3.32 15.05 -4.77
C VAL A 72 -2.87 13.65 -5.14
N GLU A 73 -1.98 13.08 -4.34
CA GLU A 73 -1.54 11.70 -4.47
C GLU A 73 -2.47 10.81 -3.66
N ILE A 74 -2.92 9.70 -4.24
CA ILE A 74 -3.77 8.73 -3.55
C ILE A 74 -3.06 7.39 -3.58
N THR A 75 -2.72 6.87 -2.41
CA THR A 75 -2.17 5.52 -2.27
C THR A 75 -3.32 4.53 -2.26
N VAL A 76 -3.32 3.58 -3.19
CA VAL A 76 -4.33 2.53 -3.31
C VAL A 76 -3.69 1.20 -2.94
N GLN A 77 -4.27 0.49 -1.98
CA GLN A 77 -3.77 -0.75 -1.43
C GLN A 77 -4.86 -1.80 -1.42
N VAL A 78 -4.60 -2.97 -2.01
CA VAL A 78 -5.43 -4.16 -1.85
C VAL A 78 -5.15 -4.77 -0.48
N VAL A 79 -6.22 -5.05 0.26
CA VAL A 79 -6.17 -5.63 1.61
C VAL A 79 -7.08 -6.86 1.73
N ASP A 80 -6.79 -7.71 2.70
CA ASP A 80 -7.66 -8.83 3.08
C ASP A 80 -8.85 -8.38 3.95
N ASP A 81 -9.65 -9.34 4.40
CA ASP A 81 -10.82 -9.14 5.25
C ASP A 81 -10.50 -8.56 6.65
N LYS A 82 -9.22 -8.53 7.02
CA LYS A 82 -8.69 -7.96 8.27
C LYS A 82 -7.94 -6.65 8.05
N GLY A 83 -7.92 -6.13 6.83
CA GLY A 83 -7.19 -4.91 6.47
C GLY A 83 -5.68 -5.08 6.34
N LEU A 84 -5.15 -6.32 6.27
CA LEU A 84 -3.73 -6.55 6.01
C LEU A 84 -3.42 -6.37 4.52
N PRO A 85 -2.34 -5.67 4.14
CA PRO A 85 -1.89 -5.58 2.76
C PRO A 85 -1.65 -6.95 2.14
N VAL A 86 -2.23 -7.20 0.95
CA VAL A 86 -2.02 -8.43 0.21
C VAL A 86 -0.94 -8.20 -0.84
N PHE A 87 0.32 -8.49 -0.48
CA PHE A 87 1.47 -8.26 -1.36
C PHE A 87 1.52 -9.17 -2.60
N MET A 88 0.66 -10.18 -2.69
CA MET A 88 0.54 -11.02 -3.89
C MET A 88 -0.60 -10.57 -4.82
N ALA A 89 -1.34 -9.52 -4.47
CA ALA A 89 -2.43 -9.03 -5.31
C ALA A 89 -1.90 -8.37 -6.58
N ASP A 90 -2.57 -8.68 -7.70
CA ASP A 90 -2.26 -8.25 -9.07
C ASP A 90 -3.52 -7.77 -9.81
N ASP A 91 -4.52 -7.31 -9.06
CA ASP A 91 -5.81 -6.83 -9.55
C ASP A 91 -5.68 -5.60 -10.46
N GLU A 92 -6.55 -5.51 -11.48
CA GLU A 92 -6.71 -4.30 -12.28
C GLU A 92 -7.68 -3.35 -11.59
N ILE A 93 -7.19 -2.20 -11.16
CA ILE A 93 -7.98 -1.18 -10.48
C ILE A 93 -8.44 -0.14 -11.48
N SER A 94 -9.74 0.14 -11.51
CA SER A 94 -10.34 1.25 -12.25
C SER A 94 -10.58 2.44 -11.33
N CYS A 95 -10.33 3.65 -11.84
CA CYS A 95 -10.55 4.92 -11.17
C CYS A 95 -11.71 5.69 -11.82
N ARG A 96 -12.62 6.21 -11.00
CA ARG A 96 -13.70 7.10 -11.44
C ARG A 96 -13.66 8.38 -10.64
N ILE A 97 -13.72 9.52 -11.32
CA ILE A 97 -13.74 10.85 -10.69
C ILE A 97 -15.09 11.52 -10.94
N GLN A 98 -15.72 11.98 -9.87
CA GLN A 98 -16.89 12.86 -9.89
C GLN A 98 -16.49 14.23 -9.35
N GLY A 99 -16.80 15.28 -10.10
CA GLY A 99 -16.38 16.65 -9.80
C GLY A 99 -15.35 17.17 -10.80
N LYS A 100 -14.89 18.41 -10.58
CA LYS A 100 -13.97 19.11 -11.50
C LYS A 100 -12.52 18.78 -11.17
N ALA A 101 -12.05 17.63 -11.64
CA ALA A 101 -10.65 17.22 -11.53
C ALA A 101 -10.23 16.36 -12.71
N ARG A 102 -8.92 16.23 -12.90
CA ARG A 102 -8.30 15.40 -13.93
C ARG A 102 -7.42 14.35 -13.29
N LEU A 103 -7.54 13.10 -13.74
CA LEU A 103 -6.53 12.08 -13.45
C LEU A 103 -5.29 12.40 -14.29
N LEU A 104 -4.15 12.62 -13.63
CA LEU A 104 -2.86 12.79 -14.30
C LEU A 104 -2.24 11.46 -14.68
N GLY A 105 -2.43 10.46 -13.81
CA GLY A 105 -2.12 9.08 -14.13
C GLY A 105 -2.18 8.15 -12.92
N MET A 106 -1.93 6.87 -13.19
CA MET A 106 -1.83 5.81 -12.19
C MET A 106 -0.59 4.95 -12.43
N GLU A 107 0.18 4.66 -11.38
CA GLU A 107 1.41 3.86 -11.46
C GLU A 107 1.51 2.90 -10.27
N SER A 108 2.07 1.71 -10.51
CA SER A 108 2.27 0.69 -9.47
C SER A 108 3.73 0.42 -9.15
N SER A 109 4.65 1.21 -9.71
CA SER A 109 6.10 1.01 -9.64
C SER A 109 6.56 -0.35 -10.18
N HIS A 110 5.75 -1.01 -11.01
CA HIS A 110 6.11 -2.25 -11.68
C HIS A 110 7.18 -1.95 -12.75
N PRO A 111 8.42 -2.45 -12.62
CA PRO A 111 9.52 -2.12 -13.54
C PRO A 111 9.33 -2.63 -14.98
N SER A 112 8.35 -3.50 -15.23
CA SER A 112 8.08 -4.09 -16.55
C SER A 112 6.74 -3.62 -17.14
N ASP A 113 6.05 -2.71 -16.47
CA ASP A 113 4.79 -2.18 -16.97
C ASP A 113 5.01 -1.21 -18.14
N MET A 114 4.28 -1.47 -19.21
CA MET A 114 4.27 -0.70 -20.45
C MET A 114 2.84 -0.22 -20.78
N GLY A 115 1.94 -0.22 -19.79
CA GLY A 115 0.56 0.22 -19.91
C GLY A 115 0.44 1.72 -20.16
N ASP A 116 -0.80 2.14 -20.46
CA ASP A 116 -1.12 3.55 -20.57
C ASP A 116 -1.38 4.13 -19.17
N TYR A 117 -0.45 4.95 -18.70
CA TYR A 117 -0.56 5.58 -17.39
C TYR A 117 -1.73 6.56 -17.27
N THR A 118 -2.48 6.84 -18.35
CA THR A 118 -3.57 7.82 -18.40
C THR A 118 -4.96 7.22 -18.63
N ASP A 119 -5.10 5.89 -18.78
CA ASP A 119 -6.35 5.24 -19.23
C ASP A 119 -7.36 4.88 -18.10
N PHE A 120 -7.29 5.57 -16.95
CA PHE A 120 -8.18 5.40 -15.78
C PHE A 120 -8.21 3.98 -15.18
N ARG A 121 -7.30 3.11 -15.59
CA ARG A 121 -7.12 1.79 -14.99
C ARG A 121 -5.64 1.49 -14.87
N GLN A 122 -5.27 0.73 -13.85
CA GLN A 122 -3.89 0.27 -13.73
C GLN A 122 -3.85 -0.98 -12.87
N ARG A 123 -2.97 -1.92 -13.24
CA ARG A 123 -2.75 -3.14 -12.47
C ARG A 123 -1.88 -2.84 -11.26
N VAL A 124 -2.32 -3.28 -10.07
CA VAL A 124 -1.47 -3.19 -8.88
C VAL A 124 -0.24 -4.08 -9.03
N TYR A 125 0.84 -3.65 -8.39
CA TYR A 125 2.04 -4.44 -8.25
C TYR A 125 2.36 -4.55 -6.76
N GLN A 126 2.55 -5.79 -6.31
CA GLN A 126 2.63 -6.11 -4.89
C GLN A 126 1.43 -5.56 -4.08
N GLY A 127 0.24 -5.62 -4.67
CA GLY A 127 -1.02 -5.15 -4.09
C GLY A 127 -1.18 -3.64 -3.97
N ARG A 128 -0.28 -2.83 -4.55
CA ARG A 128 -0.31 -1.37 -4.42
C ARG A 128 -0.25 -0.66 -5.78
N LEU A 129 -0.84 0.53 -5.83
CA LEU A 129 -0.56 1.57 -6.82
C LEU A 129 -0.74 2.97 -6.22
N LYS A 130 -0.31 3.99 -6.95
CA LYS A 130 -0.62 5.40 -6.72
C LYS A 130 -1.44 5.97 -7.85
N ALA A 131 -2.37 6.85 -7.51
CA ALA A 131 -3.10 7.69 -8.44
C ALA A 131 -2.78 9.16 -8.19
N TYR A 132 -2.64 9.94 -9.26
CA TYR A 132 -2.34 11.37 -9.20
C TYR A 132 -3.52 12.16 -9.74
N VAL A 133 -4.20 12.91 -8.89
CA VAL A 133 -5.40 13.68 -9.25
C VAL A 133 -5.09 15.16 -9.17
N LYS A 134 -5.38 15.91 -10.24
CA LYS A 134 -5.28 17.38 -10.27
C LYS A 134 -6.68 18.00 -10.19
N PRO A 135 -7.06 18.60 -9.05
CA PRO A 135 -8.27 19.42 -8.95
C PRO A 135 -8.22 20.61 -9.91
N ALA A 136 -9.37 21.03 -10.42
CA ALA A 136 -9.48 22.32 -11.10
C ALA A 136 -9.41 23.48 -10.08
N PRO A 137 -9.02 24.70 -10.51
CA PRO A 137 -9.19 25.89 -9.68
C PRO A 137 -10.64 26.02 -9.20
N GLN A 138 -10.83 26.30 -7.90
CA GLN A 138 -12.15 26.40 -7.27
C GLN A 138 -13.02 25.14 -7.49
N ALA A 139 -12.38 23.96 -7.54
CA ALA A 139 -13.11 22.71 -7.49
C ALA A 139 -14.01 22.70 -6.24
N GLY A 140 -15.28 22.35 -6.45
CA GLY A 140 -16.14 21.92 -5.36
C GLY A 140 -15.75 20.51 -4.88
N PRO A 141 -16.62 19.85 -4.09
CA PRO A 141 -16.33 18.53 -3.56
C PRO A 141 -16.01 17.55 -4.68
N LEU A 142 -14.96 16.76 -4.49
CA LEU A 142 -14.55 15.69 -5.39
C LEU A 142 -14.83 14.34 -4.74
N THR A 143 -15.33 13.39 -5.52
CA THR A 143 -15.44 11.99 -5.12
C THR A 143 -14.65 11.13 -6.10
N ILE A 144 -13.67 10.40 -5.59
CA ILE A 144 -12.83 9.48 -6.38
C ILE A 144 -13.12 8.06 -5.90
N THR A 145 -13.55 7.20 -6.81
CA THR A 145 -13.83 5.79 -6.54
C THR A 145 -12.78 4.91 -7.21
N PHE A 146 -12.22 3.96 -6.45
CA PHE A 146 -11.34 2.91 -6.93
C PHE A 146 -12.05 1.56 -6.80
N SER A 147 -12.12 0.81 -7.89
CA SER A 147 -12.87 -0.45 -7.96
C SER A 147 -12.09 -1.52 -8.72
N ALA A 148 -12.37 -2.78 -8.42
CA ALA A 148 -11.85 -3.93 -9.13
C ALA A 148 -12.85 -5.08 -9.03
N ASN A 149 -12.72 -6.08 -9.89
CA ASN A 149 -13.58 -7.26 -9.83
C ASN A 149 -13.44 -7.95 -8.46
N TRP A 150 -14.57 -8.25 -7.82
CA TRP A 150 -14.65 -9.02 -6.57
C TRP A 150 -14.07 -8.35 -5.32
N LEU A 151 -13.57 -7.11 -5.42
CA LEU A 151 -13.10 -6.34 -4.26
C LEU A 151 -14.16 -5.32 -3.82
N GLN A 152 -14.24 -5.07 -2.52
CA GLN A 152 -14.94 -3.89 -2.02
C GLN A 152 -14.22 -2.62 -2.50
N GLU A 153 -14.96 -1.70 -3.11
CA GLU A 153 -14.43 -0.45 -3.63
C GLU A 153 -14.00 0.51 -2.53
N ALA A 154 -13.07 1.41 -2.86
CA ALA A 154 -12.68 2.52 -2.01
C ALA A 154 -13.22 3.83 -2.56
N VAL A 155 -13.78 4.68 -1.70
CA VAL A 155 -14.25 6.02 -2.05
C VAL A 155 -13.48 7.05 -1.24
N VAL A 156 -12.90 8.02 -1.93
CA VAL A 156 -12.18 9.16 -1.36
C VAL A 156 -12.94 10.44 -1.67
N THR A 157 -13.28 11.21 -0.64
CA THR A 157 -13.86 12.55 -0.79
C THR A 157 -12.81 13.61 -0.48
N LEU A 158 -12.69 14.61 -1.35
CA LEU A 158 -11.82 15.77 -1.16
C LEU A 158 -12.67 17.04 -1.16
N GLU A 159 -12.41 17.95 -0.22
CA GLU A 159 -13.21 19.18 0.00
C GLU A 159 -12.39 20.47 -0.02
#